data_AF-A0A2V6M6G4-F1
#
_entry.id   AF-A0A2V6M6G4-F1
#
_cell.length_a   1.000
_cell.length_b   1.000
_cell.length_c   1.000
_cell.angle_alpha   90.00
_cell.angle_beta   90.00
_cell.angle_gamma   90.00
#
_symmetry.space_group_name_H-M   'P 1'
#
loop_
_entity.id
_entity.type
_entity.pdbx_description
1 polymer ?
#
loop_
_entity_poly.entity_id
_entity_poly.type
_entity_poly.pdbx_seq_one_letter_code
_entity_poly.pdbx_strand_id
1 'polypeptide(L)' 'MDDLDAGALVEAALRNDDEAARELVRRLYPLVAKLVRAHRPRRTAEEDLCQMIFIKVFQKLSQFS' A
#
# COMPACT_ATOMS: atom_id res chain seq x y z
N MET A 1 8.09 -14.35 -11.70
CA MET A 1 8.51 -13.21 -12.53
C MET A 1 8.07 -11.88 -11.89
N ASP A 2 7.13 -11.87 -10.95
CA ASP A 2 6.56 -10.66 -10.32
C ASP A 2 7.40 -9.96 -9.22
N ASP A 3 8.26 -10.67 -8.47
CA ASP A 3 9.01 -10.04 -7.36
C ASP A 3 10.01 -8.97 -7.82
N LEU A 4 10.57 -9.12 -9.03
CA LEU A 4 11.49 -8.14 -9.62
C LEU A 4 10.76 -6.82 -9.92
N ASP A 5 9.49 -6.89 -10.33
CA ASP A 5 8.66 -5.72 -10.62
C ASP A 5 8.21 -5.03 -9.32
N ALA A 6 7.90 -5.80 -8.27
CA ALA A 6 7.51 -5.25 -6.98
C ALA A 6 8.66 -4.45 -6.35
N GLY A 7 9.89 -4.99 -6.36
CA GLY A 7 11.08 -4.28 -5.88
C GLY A 7 11.34 -3.00 -6.67
N ALA A 8 11.25 -3.06 -8.01
CA ALA A 8 11.44 -1.88 -8.87
C ALA A 8 10.38 -0.78 -8.61
N LEU A 9 9.12 -1.16 -8.38
CA LEU A 9 8.05 -0.22 -8.01
C LEU A 9 8.30 0.45 -6.66
N VAL A 10 8.81 -0.29 -5.67
CA VAL A 10 9.19 0.26 -4.37
C VAL A 10 10.32 1.27 -4.51
N GLU A 11 11.38 0.92 -5.24
CA GLU A 11 12.52 1.81 -5.51
C GLU A 11 12.09 3.10 -6.23
N ALA A 12 11.21 2.98 -7.23
CA ALA A 12 10.68 4.14 -7.95
C ALA A 12 9.79 5.01 -7.05
N ALA A 13 8.92 4.40 -6.24
CA ALA A 13 8.08 5.14 -5.29
C ALA A 13 8.93 5.88 -4.24
N LEU A 14 10.06 5.31 -3.79
CA LEU A 14 11.01 5.98 -2.89
C LEU A 14 11.69 7.21 -3.54
N ARG A 15 11.79 7.24 -4.87
CA ARG A 15 12.30 8.39 -5.63
C ARG A 15 11.21 9.43 -5.94
N ASN A 16 10.05 9.34 -5.30
CA ASN A 16 8.86 10.18 -5.54
C ASN A 16 8.26 10.00 -6.95
N ASP A 17 8.35 8.80 -7.52
CA ASP A 17 7.57 8.45 -8.72
C ASP A 17 6.11 8.17 -8.32
N ASP A 18 5.24 9.14 -8.57
CA ASP A 18 3.81 9.06 -8.28
C ASP A 18 3.12 7.90 -9.02
N GLU A 19 3.58 7.55 -10.22
CA GLU A 19 2.96 6.49 -11.01
C GLU A 19 3.33 5.11 -10.47
N ALA A 20 4.59 4.94 -10.06
CA ALA A 20 5.02 3.74 -9.34
C ALA A 20 4.28 3.59 -7.99
N ALA A 21 4.09 4.69 -7.25
CA ALA A 21 3.32 4.68 -6.01
C ALA A 21 1.85 4.29 -6.23
N ARG A 22 1.21 4.80 -7.29
CA ARG A 22 -0.17 4.41 -7.66
C ARG A 22 -0.28 2.94 -8.02
N GLU A 23 0.66 2.43 -8.81
CA GLU A 23 0.67 1.01 -9.19
C GLU A 23 0.88 0.11 -7.97
N LEU A 24 1.75 0.52 -7.03
CA LEU A 24 1.95 -0.19 -5.77
C LEU A 24 0.65 -0.22 -4.94
N VAL A 25 -0.07 0.90 -4.82
CA VAL A 25 -1.39 0.94 -4.17
C VAL A 25 -2.37 0.01 -4.87
N ARG A 26 -2.46 0.07 -6.21
CA ARG A 26 -3.39 -0.75 -7.00
C ARG A 26 -3.18 -2.25 -6.77
N ARG A 27 -1.92 -2.69 -6.68
CA ARG A 27 -1.56 -4.09 -6.41
C ARG A 27 -1.88 -4.51 -4.97
N LEU A 28 -1.63 -3.64 -3.99
CA LEU A 28 -1.79 -3.96 -2.58
C LEU A 28 -3.23 -3.76 -2.06
N TYR A 29 -4.04 -2.92 -2.72
CA TYR A 29 -5.38 -2.57 -2.27
C TYR A 29 -6.29 -3.78 -2.01
N PRO A 30 -6.38 -4.81 -2.88
CA PRO A 30 -7.23 -5.96 -2.63
C PRO A 30 -6.86 -6.72 -1.35
N LEU A 31 -5.57 -6.83 -1.04
CA LEU A 31 -5.08 -7.48 0.18
C LEU A 31 -5.41 -6.65 1.42
N VAL A 32 -5.12 -5.34 1.37
CA VAL A 32 -5.42 -4.41 2.48
C VAL A 32 -6.92 -4.36 2.75
N ALA A 33 -7.75 -4.21 1.71
CA ALA A 33 -9.20 -4.19 1.83
C ALA A 33 -9.73 -5.50 2.45
N LYS A 34 -9.19 -6.66 2.05
CA LYS A 34 -9.55 -7.96 2.65
C LYS A 34 -9.23 -8.00 4.15
N LEU A 35 -8.06 -7.52 4.56
CA LEU A 35 -7.65 -7.47 5.96
C LEU A 35 -8.50 -6.49 6.77
N VAL A 36 -8.76 -5.30 6.22
CA VAL A 36 -9.62 -4.29 6.83
C VAL A 36 -11.04 -4.84 7.02
N ARG A 37 -11.63 -5.46 6.01
CA ARG A 37 -12.97 -6.09 6.11
C ARG A 37 -13.05 -7.13 7.22
N ALA A 38 -11.99 -7.92 7.40
CA ALA A 38 -11.94 -8.97 8.41
C ALA A 38 -11.77 -8.43 9.84
N HIS A 39 -11.11 -7.28 10.03
CA HIS A 39 -10.71 -6.79 11.36
C HIS A 39 -11.33 -5.43 11.75
N ARG A 40 -12.06 -4.76 10.86
CA ARG A 40 -12.59 -3.42 11.13
C ARG A 40 -13.67 -3.43 12.22
N PRO A 41 -13.69 -2.43 13.11
CA PRO A 41 -14.83 -2.18 13.98
C PRO A 41 -16.08 -1.87 13.17
N ARG A 42 -17.26 -2.23 13.71
CA ARG A 42 -18.57 -2.05 13.06
C ARG A 42 -18.87 -0.60 12.61
N ARG A 43 -18.25 0.39 13.24
CA ARG A 43 -18.51 1.83 13.04
C ARG A 43 -17.45 2.55 12.20
N THR A 44 -16.43 1.86 11.73
CA THR A 44 -15.32 2.48 10.98
C THR A 44 -15.48 2.21 9.49
N ALA A 45 -15.33 3.25 8.66
CA ALA A 45 -15.33 3.12 7.21
C ALA A 45 -14.08 2.34 6.75
N GLU A 46 -14.27 1.48 5.76
CA GLU A 46 -13.19 0.69 5.18
C GLU A 46 -12.16 1.57 4.46
N GLU A 47 -12.64 2.60 3.77
CA GLU A 47 -11.82 3.53 2.98
C GLU A 47 -10.86 4.30 3.89
N ASP A 48 -11.34 4.81 5.02
CA ASP A 48 -10.53 5.52 6.01
C ASP A 48 -9.38 4.64 6.54
N LEU A 49 -9.68 3.38 6.85
CA LEU A 49 -8.67 2.43 7.34
C LEU A 49 -7.66 2.07 6.25
N CYS A 50 -8.13 1.82 5.02
CA CYS A 50 -7.24 1.56 3.89
C CYS A 50 -6.30 2.75 3.67
N GLN A 51 -6.84 3.97 3.64
CA GLN A 51 -6.04 5.19 3.47
C GLN A 51 -5.00 5.35 4.58
N MET A 52 -5.39 5.16 5.85
CA MET A 52 -4.47 5.24 6.98
C MET A 52 -3.37 4.18 6.92
N ILE A 53 -3.69 2.96 6.50
CA ILE A 53 -2.72 1.87 6.31
C ILE A 53 -1.72 2.25 5.21
N PHE A 54 -2.20 2.72 4.06
CA PHE A 54 -1.33 3.12 2.96
C PHE A 54 -0.40 4.27 3.35
N ILE A 55 -0.90 5.31 4.04
CA ILE A 55 -0.06 6.38 4.58
C ILE A 55 1.07 5.82 5.45
N LYS A 56 0.76 4.90 6.37
CA LYS A 56 1.77 4.27 7.25
C LYS A 56 2.76 3.40 6.47
N VAL A 57 2.31 2.68 5.44
CA VAL A 57 3.18 1.89 4.57
C VAL A 57 4.16 2.80 3.85
N PHE A 58 3.70 3.86 3.19
CA PHE A 58 4.58 4.80 2.49
C PHE A 58 5.54 5.54 3.42
N GLN A 59 5.10 5.93 4.62
CA GLN A 59 5.98 6.53 5.64
C GLN A 59 7.10 5.59 6.09
N LYS A 60 6.87 4.27 6.07
CA LYS A 60 7.85 3.26 6.47
C LYS A 60 8.55 2.58 5.31
N LEU A 61 8.18 2.91 4.06
CA LEU A 61 8.65 2.20 2.88
C LEU A 61 10.18 2.23 2.77
N SER A 62 10.80 3.34 3.17
CA SER A 62 12.25 3.53 3.21
C SER A 62 12.97 2.64 4.23
N GLN A 63 12.26 2.00 5.15
CA GLN A 63 12.84 1.09 6.15
C GLN A 63 12.96 -0.35 5.63
N PHE A 64 12.38 -0.65 4.47
CA PHE A 64 12.30 -2.00 3.89
C PHE A 64 13.08 -2.14 2.57
N SER A 65 13.76 -1.07 2.13
CA SER A 65 14.64 -1.00 0.95
C SER A 65 16.10 -1.13 1.39
#